data_AF-A0A1A8UE26-F1
#
_entry.id   AF-A0A1A8UE26-F1
#
_cell.length_a   1.000
_cell.length_b   1.000
_cell.length_c   1.000
_cell.angle_alpha   90.00
_cell.angle_beta   90.00
_cell.angle_gamma   90.00
#
_symmetry.space_group_name_H-M   'P 1'
#
loop_
_entity.id
_entity.type
_entity.pdbx_description
1 polymer ?
#
loop_
_entity_poly.entity_id
_entity_poly.type
_entity_poly.pdbx_seq_one_letter_code
_entity_poly.pdbx_strand_id
1 'polypeptide(L)'
;DPQGELQGQNVLIVRYSVELTAARFGITVEKVNHLLASARAKMADMRITRPRPHLDTKMLASWNGLMLSAFARVGAVLGDEALLERAKQAGNFLKEHLWDSETQTILRSCCGGEQHELQQMSPSISGFLDDYAFIICGLLDLYEATFQTEWLQWAEELQLRQDLLFWDDQGGGYFCSDPSDSTILLQLKEDQDGAEPSANSVSASNLLRLSHYTGNQEWLQKSQQLLTAFSDRLARVPIALPEMVRALMAQHYTLKQIVICGQRDDSDTAGLLAAVNSLYLPFKVLMLTDGSPESFLCQRLPVLSSMFQLDGVATAHVCQDFTCSLPVTDPQELRRLLLDGATDS
;
A
#
# COMPACT_ATOMS: atom_id res chain seq x y z
N ASP A 1 -6.43 29.29 -11.81
CA ASP A 1 -6.11 29.74 -10.45
C ASP A 1 -7.37 30.41 -9.90
N PRO A 2 -7.98 29.84 -8.85
CA PRO A 2 -9.24 30.32 -8.27
C PRO A 2 -9.12 31.66 -7.53
N GLN A 3 -7.90 32.07 -7.14
CA GLN A 3 -7.63 33.27 -6.34
C GLN A 3 -7.13 34.45 -7.18
N GLY A 4 -6.82 34.25 -8.46
CA GLY A 4 -6.36 35.29 -9.38
C GLY A 4 -4.87 35.69 -9.21
N GLU A 5 -4.14 35.02 -8.32
CA GLU A 5 -2.71 35.22 -8.07
C GLU A 5 -1.81 35.02 -9.30
N LEU A 6 -2.24 34.21 -10.26
CA LEU A 6 -1.50 33.89 -11.49
C LEU A 6 -1.91 34.78 -12.67
N GLN A 7 -2.86 35.71 -12.48
CA GLN A 7 -3.33 36.58 -13.55
C GLN A 7 -2.22 37.56 -13.98
N GLY A 8 -1.91 37.58 -15.27
CA GLY A 8 -0.82 38.41 -15.83
C GLY A 8 0.60 37.89 -15.50
N GLN A 9 0.71 36.74 -14.83
CA GLN A 9 1.99 36.10 -14.53
C GLN A 9 2.37 35.11 -15.64
N ASN A 10 3.66 35.03 -15.95
CA ASN A 10 4.18 33.98 -16.84
C ASN A 10 4.35 32.68 -16.06
N VAL A 11 3.40 31.75 -16.20
CA VAL A 11 3.54 30.39 -15.66
C VAL A 11 4.31 29.54 -16.66
N LEU A 12 5.55 29.19 -16.31
CA LEU A 12 6.40 28.36 -17.15
C LEU A 12 5.84 26.93 -17.21
N ILE A 13 5.70 26.40 -18.42
CA ILE A 13 5.22 25.03 -18.68
C ILE A 13 6.08 24.37 -19.75
N VAL A 14 6.20 23.05 -19.67
CA VAL A 14 6.81 22.23 -20.74
C VAL A 14 5.70 21.81 -21.69
N ARG A 15 5.72 22.31 -22.93
CA ARG A 15 4.72 21.96 -23.97
C ARG A 15 5.19 20.88 -24.94
N TYR A 16 6.49 20.76 -25.13
CA TYR A 16 7.10 19.89 -26.13
C TYR A 16 8.38 19.27 -25.57
N SER A 17 8.80 18.16 -26.18
CA SER A 17 10.08 17.53 -25.84
C SER A 17 11.28 18.42 -26.20
N VAL A 18 12.45 18.06 -25.70
CA VAL A 18 13.70 18.80 -25.98
C VAL A 18 14.02 18.74 -27.48
N GLU A 19 13.75 17.61 -28.13
CA GLU A 19 13.99 17.37 -29.56
C GLU A 19 13.07 18.24 -30.43
N LEU A 20 11.78 18.31 -30.11
CA LEU A 20 10.84 19.18 -30.83
C LEU A 20 11.16 20.66 -30.64
N THR A 21 11.63 21.02 -29.44
CA THR A 21 12.08 22.39 -29.15
C THR A 21 13.33 22.74 -29.96
N ALA A 22 14.31 21.83 -30.00
CA ALA A 22 15.54 21.97 -30.78
C ALA A 22 15.23 22.19 -32.28
N ALA A 23 14.38 21.33 -32.85
CA ALA A 23 13.95 21.42 -34.24
C ALA A 23 13.21 22.73 -34.55
N ARG A 24 12.26 23.13 -33.69
CA ARG A 24 11.48 24.37 -33.87
C ARG A 24 12.34 25.63 -33.90
N PHE A 25 13.37 25.69 -33.07
CA PHE A 25 14.25 26.86 -32.96
C PHE A 25 15.54 26.75 -33.79
N GLY A 26 15.72 25.66 -34.54
CA GLY A 26 16.91 25.46 -35.39
C GLY A 26 18.21 25.37 -34.59
N ILE A 27 18.16 24.79 -33.39
CA ILE A 27 19.33 24.60 -32.51
C ILE A 27 19.50 23.13 -32.14
N THR A 28 20.66 22.75 -31.60
CA THR A 28 20.89 21.36 -31.19
C THR A 28 20.23 21.03 -29.85
N VAL A 29 19.97 19.75 -29.60
CA VAL A 29 19.43 19.24 -28.32
C VAL A 29 20.33 19.61 -27.14
N GLU A 30 21.66 19.52 -27.32
CA GLU A 30 22.65 19.92 -26.32
C GLU A 30 22.52 21.40 -25.98
N LYS A 31 22.30 22.25 -26.99
CA LYS A 31 22.12 23.70 -26.79
C LYS A 31 20.84 24.00 -26.01
N VAL A 32 19.73 23.32 -26.32
CA VAL A 32 18.47 23.44 -25.56
C VAL A 32 18.70 23.05 -24.10
N ASN A 33 19.31 21.88 -23.87
CA ASN A 33 19.60 21.39 -22.52
C ASN A 33 20.47 22.37 -21.71
N HIS A 34 21.51 22.93 -22.34
CA HIS A 34 22.36 23.95 -21.71
C HIS A 34 21.57 25.21 -21.35
N LEU A 35 20.70 25.71 -22.25
CA LEU A 35 19.87 26.88 -21.99
C LEU A 35 18.87 26.63 -20.84
N LEU A 36 18.22 25.45 -20.83
CA LEU A 36 17.31 25.06 -19.77
C LEU A 36 18.02 24.92 -18.42
N ALA A 37 19.22 24.33 -18.40
CA ALA A 37 20.03 24.22 -17.18
C ALA A 37 20.41 25.62 -16.64
N SER A 38 20.87 26.52 -17.52
CA SER A 38 21.18 27.91 -17.14
C SER A 38 19.95 28.66 -16.61
N ALA A 39 18.79 28.52 -17.26
CA ALA A 39 17.56 29.13 -16.80
C ALA A 39 17.12 28.58 -15.44
N ARG A 40 17.17 27.25 -15.24
CA ARG A 40 16.88 26.60 -13.95
C ARG A 40 17.79 27.10 -12.83
N ALA A 41 19.10 27.23 -13.08
CA ALA A 41 20.05 27.75 -12.10
C ALA A 41 19.69 29.19 -11.69
N LYS A 42 19.49 30.10 -12.65
CA LYS A 42 19.08 31.49 -12.37
C LYS A 42 17.76 31.58 -11.59
N MET A 43 16.79 30.75 -11.93
CA MET A 43 15.51 30.69 -11.21
C MET A 43 15.67 30.10 -9.80
N ALA A 44 16.57 29.14 -9.61
CA ALA A 44 16.88 28.58 -8.29
C ALA A 44 17.54 29.62 -7.39
N ASP A 45 18.51 30.38 -7.91
CA ASP A 45 19.17 31.48 -7.18
C ASP A 45 18.14 32.51 -6.69
N MET A 46 17.23 32.93 -7.57
CA MET A 46 16.14 33.85 -7.20
C MET A 46 15.08 33.23 -6.29
N ARG A 47 14.92 31.91 -6.28
CA ARG A 47 13.98 31.22 -5.38
C ARG A 47 14.54 31.16 -3.96
N ILE A 48 15.86 31.00 -3.81
CA ILE A 48 16.55 30.96 -2.50
C ILE A 48 16.41 32.29 -1.75
N THR A 49 16.34 33.43 -2.46
CA THR A 49 16.16 34.74 -1.83
C THR A 49 14.74 35.00 -1.32
N ARG A 50 13.77 34.14 -1.66
CA ARG A 50 12.38 34.27 -1.17
C ARG A 50 12.28 33.66 0.22
N PRO A 51 11.46 34.24 1.12
CA PRO A 51 11.10 33.58 2.36
C PRO A 51 10.59 32.17 2.06
N ARG A 52 11.18 31.15 2.70
CA ARG A 52 10.70 29.78 2.55
C ARG A 52 9.31 29.69 3.17
N PRO A 53 8.34 29.01 2.53
CA PRO A 53 7.12 28.62 3.20
C PRO A 53 7.45 27.90 4.50
N HIS A 54 6.63 28.09 5.54
CA HIS A 54 6.76 27.29 6.75
C HIS A 54 6.66 25.80 6.39
N LEU A 55 7.57 25.01 6.95
CA LEU A 55 7.51 23.55 6.85
C LEU A 55 6.60 23.06 7.98
N ASP A 56 5.52 22.38 7.63
CA ASP A 56 4.83 21.53 8.61
C ASP A 56 5.74 20.32 8.87
N THR A 57 6.23 20.20 10.10
CA THR A 57 7.16 19.13 10.49
C THR A 57 6.44 17.90 11.03
N LYS A 58 5.10 17.88 10.99
CA LYS A 58 4.29 16.77 11.44
C LYS A 58 4.45 15.57 10.51
N MET A 59 4.72 14.41 11.11
CA MET A 59 4.77 13.12 10.46
C MET A 59 3.56 12.32 10.93
N LEU A 60 2.56 12.17 10.06
CA LEU A 60 1.32 11.44 10.33
C LEU A 60 1.52 9.94 10.11
N ALA A 61 0.97 9.12 11.00
CA ALA A 61 0.99 7.66 10.89
C ALA A 61 0.31 7.18 9.59
N SER A 62 -0.89 7.68 9.31
CA SER A 62 -1.64 7.39 8.08
C SER A 62 -0.83 7.66 6.79
N TRP A 63 -0.24 8.86 6.67
CA TRP A 63 0.55 9.23 5.48
C TRP A 63 1.84 8.42 5.34
N ASN A 64 2.49 8.07 6.45
CA ASN A 64 3.63 7.17 6.43
C ASN A 64 3.21 5.76 5.99
N GLY A 65 2.02 5.28 6.36
CA GLY A 65 1.45 4.02 5.85
C GLY A 65 1.27 4.02 4.33
N LEU A 66 0.70 5.10 3.76
CA LEU A 66 0.57 5.26 2.30
C LEU A 66 1.93 5.34 1.60
N MET A 67 2.87 6.11 2.17
CA MET A 67 4.23 6.23 1.65
C MET A 67 4.96 4.88 1.64
N LEU A 68 4.82 4.11 2.73
CA LEU A 68 5.38 2.78 2.87
C LEU A 68 4.84 1.85 1.77
N SER A 69 3.52 1.80 1.58
CA SER A 69 2.87 1.03 0.49
C SER A 69 3.45 1.40 -0.88
N ALA A 70 3.56 2.71 -1.17
CA ALA A 70 4.08 3.18 -2.44
C ALA A 70 5.54 2.74 -2.68
N PHE A 71 6.42 2.90 -1.69
CA PHE A 71 7.81 2.48 -1.81
C PHE A 71 7.95 0.96 -1.95
N ALA A 72 7.20 0.18 -1.17
CA ALA A 72 7.21 -1.28 -1.25
C ALA A 72 6.80 -1.76 -2.65
N ARG A 73 5.66 -1.27 -3.15
CA ARG A 73 5.13 -1.66 -4.46
C ARG A 73 6.05 -1.26 -5.61
N VAL A 74 6.52 -0.02 -5.63
CA VAL A 74 7.41 0.46 -6.72
C VAL A 74 8.76 -0.23 -6.66
N GLY A 75 9.33 -0.42 -5.46
CA GLY A 75 10.58 -1.16 -5.28
C GLY A 75 10.49 -2.59 -5.81
N ALA A 76 9.39 -3.31 -5.51
CA ALA A 76 9.20 -4.67 -5.99
C ALA A 76 9.00 -4.76 -7.51
N VAL A 77 8.29 -3.80 -8.10
CA VAL A 77 8.02 -3.75 -9.56
C VAL A 77 9.27 -3.37 -10.36
N LEU A 78 10.06 -2.41 -9.87
CA LEU A 78 11.26 -1.93 -10.56
C LEU A 78 12.52 -2.73 -10.22
N GLY A 79 12.47 -3.59 -9.20
CA GLY A 79 13.67 -4.23 -8.64
C GLY A 79 14.65 -3.22 -8.03
N ASP A 80 14.13 -2.14 -7.45
CA ASP A 80 14.92 -1.07 -6.85
C ASP A 80 15.05 -1.26 -5.33
N GLU A 81 16.19 -1.83 -4.93
CA GLU A 81 16.53 -2.08 -3.52
C GLU A 81 16.57 -0.81 -2.66
N ALA A 82 16.88 0.35 -3.24
CA ALA A 82 16.90 1.60 -2.47
C ALA A 82 15.47 2.05 -2.10
N LEU A 83 14.48 1.77 -2.96
CA LEU A 83 13.07 2.01 -2.63
C LEU A 83 12.55 0.99 -1.61
N LEU A 84 12.94 -0.28 -1.73
CA LEU A 84 12.58 -1.29 -0.72
C LEU A 84 13.16 -0.97 0.67
N GLU A 85 14.39 -0.49 0.71
CA GLU A 85 15.03 -0.09 1.97
C GLU A 85 14.32 1.12 2.60
N ARG A 86 13.87 2.08 1.80
CA ARG A 86 13.02 3.19 2.29
C ARG A 86 11.68 2.70 2.86
N ALA A 87 11.07 1.69 2.24
CA ALA A 87 9.84 1.10 2.75
C ALA A 87 10.06 0.41 4.11
N LYS A 88 11.16 -0.35 4.26
CA LYS A 88 11.55 -0.97 5.54
C LYS A 88 11.82 0.08 6.61
N GLN A 89 12.52 1.16 6.28
CA GLN A 89 12.76 2.28 7.19
C GLN A 89 11.46 2.95 7.64
N ALA A 90 10.50 3.14 6.74
CA ALA A 90 9.18 3.67 7.10
C ALA A 90 8.42 2.71 8.04
N GLY A 91 8.45 1.40 7.78
CA GLY A 91 7.86 0.39 8.66
C GLY A 91 8.48 0.37 10.06
N ASN A 92 9.81 0.40 10.14
CA ASN A 92 10.54 0.48 11.41
C ASN A 92 10.24 1.79 12.14
N PHE A 93 10.22 2.92 11.44
CA PHE A 93 9.88 4.22 12.03
C PHE A 93 8.49 4.21 12.67
N LEU A 94 7.48 3.68 11.97
CA LEU A 94 6.13 3.54 12.51
C LEU A 94 6.13 2.67 13.77
N LYS A 95 6.84 1.54 13.75
CA LYS A 95 6.91 0.59 14.87
C LYS A 95 7.69 1.11 16.07
N GLU A 96 8.75 1.88 15.85
CA GLU A 96 9.64 2.37 16.90
C GLU A 96 9.15 3.67 17.54
N HIS A 97 8.47 4.52 16.76
CA HIS A 97 8.14 5.89 17.20
C HIS A 97 6.66 6.20 17.24
N LEU A 98 5.82 5.44 16.53
CA LEU A 98 4.38 5.70 16.47
C LEU A 98 3.57 4.53 17.01
N TRP A 99 4.17 3.42 17.39
CA TRP A 99 3.51 2.37 18.16
C TRP A 99 3.84 2.51 19.64
N ASP A 100 2.81 2.67 20.45
CA ASP A 100 2.92 2.65 21.91
C ASP A 100 2.64 1.22 22.40
N SER A 101 3.70 0.54 22.86
CA SER A 101 3.60 -0.83 23.37
C SER A 101 2.88 -0.96 24.70
N GLU A 102 2.80 0.11 25.50
CA GLU A 102 2.12 0.08 26.81
C GLU A 102 0.61 0.12 26.63
N THR A 103 0.12 1.02 25.77
CA THR A 103 -1.31 1.15 25.46
C THR A 103 -1.76 0.21 24.33
N GLN A 104 -0.81 -0.38 23.59
CA GLN A 104 -1.03 -1.12 22.36
C GLN A 104 -1.86 -0.30 21.36
N THR A 105 -1.43 0.96 21.13
CA THR A 105 -2.07 1.85 20.18
C THR A 105 -1.06 2.53 19.26
N ILE A 106 -1.49 2.84 18.04
CA ILE A 106 -0.77 3.76 17.17
C ILE A 106 -0.99 5.18 17.67
N LEU A 107 0.04 6.02 17.63
CA LEU A 107 -0.02 7.46 17.83
C LEU A 107 -0.25 8.14 16.46
N ARG A 108 -1.13 9.14 16.43
CA ARG A 108 -1.47 9.92 15.22
C ARG A 108 -0.24 10.48 14.53
N SER A 109 0.66 11.09 15.30
CA SER A 109 1.78 11.83 14.74
C SER A 109 2.86 12.14 15.75
N CYS A 110 4.06 12.36 15.22
CA CYS A 110 5.15 13.06 15.89
C CYS A 110 5.62 14.24 15.01
N CYS A 111 6.50 15.10 15.53
CA CYS A 111 7.03 16.24 14.81
C CYS A 111 8.56 16.17 14.71
N GLY A 112 9.10 16.65 13.58
CA GLY A 112 10.53 16.93 13.44
C GLY A 112 10.90 18.26 14.11
N GLY A 113 11.83 18.23 15.06
CA GLY A 113 12.41 19.40 15.71
C GLY A 113 13.44 20.13 14.83
N GLU A 114 13.97 21.25 15.33
CA GLU A 114 14.90 22.13 14.59
C GLU A 114 16.19 21.44 14.11
N GLN A 115 16.57 20.31 14.75
CA GLN A 115 17.74 19.51 14.41
C GLN A 115 17.38 18.11 13.89
N HIS A 116 16.16 17.92 13.35
CA HIS A 116 15.61 16.61 12.97
C HIS A 116 15.41 15.64 14.14
N GLU A 117 15.46 16.12 15.38
CA GLU A 117 15.10 15.32 16.55
C GLU A 117 13.59 15.05 16.55
N LEU A 118 13.19 13.81 16.84
CA LEU A 118 11.79 13.45 16.93
C LEU A 118 11.20 13.95 18.25
N GLN A 119 10.10 14.69 18.15
CA GLN A 119 9.35 15.19 19.29
C GLN A 119 7.94 14.62 19.27
N GLN A 120 7.60 13.88 20.32
CA GLN A 120 6.22 13.46 20.54
C GLN A 120 5.37 14.65 20.96
N MET A 121 4.12 14.67 20.51
CA MET A 121 3.15 15.64 20.99
C MET A 121 2.87 15.41 22.48
N SER A 122 2.62 16.48 23.23
CA SER A 122 2.26 16.40 24.65
C SER A 122 0.99 17.22 24.89
N PRO A 123 -0.16 16.57 25.16
CA PRO A 123 -0.35 15.11 25.21
C PRO A 123 -0.24 14.45 23.83
N SER A 124 0.13 13.17 23.80
CA SER A 124 0.08 12.35 22.58
C SER A 124 -1.37 12.17 22.14
N ILE A 125 -1.58 12.03 20.83
CA ILE A 125 -2.90 11.81 20.25
C ILE A 125 -2.95 10.37 19.76
N SER A 126 -3.91 9.59 20.23
CA SER A 126 -4.16 8.24 19.73
C SER A 126 -4.52 8.27 18.24
N GLY A 127 -4.09 7.25 17.52
CA GLY A 127 -4.37 7.06 16.11
C GLY A 127 -5.85 6.80 15.88
N PHE A 128 -6.31 7.24 14.72
CA PHE A 128 -7.66 7.05 14.22
C PHE A 128 -7.68 5.89 13.21
N LEU A 129 -8.85 5.57 12.67
CA LEU A 129 -8.99 4.44 11.75
C LEU A 129 -8.03 4.51 10.53
N ASP A 130 -7.81 5.70 9.97
CA ASP A 130 -6.90 5.95 8.84
C ASP A 130 -5.44 5.58 9.18
N ASP A 131 -5.00 5.88 10.40
CA ASP A 131 -3.67 5.54 10.88
C ASP A 131 -3.45 4.01 10.89
N TYR A 132 -4.44 3.22 11.31
CA TYR A 132 -4.34 1.76 11.28
C TYR A 132 -4.50 1.21 9.86
N ALA A 133 -5.55 1.62 9.15
CA ALA A 133 -5.89 1.05 7.84
C ALA A 133 -4.75 1.24 6.83
N PHE A 134 -4.12 2.41 6.81
CA PHE A 134 -3.06 2.69 5.85
C PHE A 134 -1.73 2.03 6.24
N ILE A 135 -1.43 1.91 7.55
CA ILE A 135 -0.25 1.17 8.01
C ILE A 135 -0.40 -0.32 7.66
N ILE A 136 -1.55 -0.94 7.97
CA ILE A 136 -1.81 -2.35 7.65
C ILE A 136 -1.66 -2.58 6.14
N CYS A 137 -2.24 -1.70 5.31
CA CYS A 137 -2.11 -1.78 3.86
C CYS A 137 -0.63 -1.75 3.41
N GLY A 138 0.14 -0.81 3.96
CA GLY A 138 1.56 -0.69 3.72
C GLY A 138 2.34 -1.93 4.16
N LEU A 139 2.09 -2.46 5.35
CA LEU A 139 2.77 -3.64 5.87
C LEU A 139 2.51 -4.89 5.03
N LEU A 140 1.28 -5.06 4.54
CA LEU A 140 0.96 -6.16 3.62
C LEU A 140 1.72 -6.02 2.29
N ASP A 141 1.84 -4.80 1.77
CA ASP A 141 2.62 -4.54 0.55
C ASP A 141 4.13 -4.73 0.77
N LEU A 142 4.64 -4.33 1.94
CA LEU A 142 6.03 -4.53 2.32
C LEU A 142 6.35 -6.01 2.50
N TYR A 143 5.44 -6.78 3.10
CA TYR A 143 5.53 -8.23 3.13
C TYR A 143 5.57 -8.82 1.71
N GLU A 144 4.68 -8.44 0.81
CA GLU A 144 4.70 -8.95 -0.58
C GLU A 144 5.97 -8.57 -1.35
N ALA A 145 6.62 -7.46 -0.99
CA ALA A 145 7.85 -7.02 -1.63
C ALA A 145 9.11 -7.71 -1.06
N THR A 146 9.11 -8.04 0.23
CA THR A 146 10.30 -8.51 0.96
C THR A 146 10.23 -9.96 1.42
N PHE A 147 9.03 -10.51 1.57
CA PHE A 147 8.70 -11.80 2.20
C PHE A 147 9.17 -11.96 3.64
N GLN A 148 9.46 -10.84 4.32
CA GLN A 148 9.79 -10.79 5.73
C GLN A 148 8.49 -10.89 6.55
N THR A 149 8.32 -12.02 7.24
CA THR A 149 7.05 -12.37 7.91
C THR A 149 6.71 -11.47 9.10
N GLU A 150 7.68 -10.76 9.67
CA GLU A 150 7.48 -9.81 10.77
C GLU A 150 6.53 -8.67 10.39
N TRP A 151 6.50 -8.26 9.12
CA TRP A 151 5.60 -7.23 8.63
C TRP A 151 4.17 -7.73 8.57
N LEU A 152 3.97 -8.97 8.11
CA LEU A 152 2.66 -9.61 8.06
C LEU A 152 2.12 -9.90 9.48
N GLN A 153 2.99 -10.33 10.40
CA GLN A 153 2.64 -10.51 11.81
C GLN A 153 2.16 -9.20 12.44
N TRP A 154 2.88 -8.11 12.20
CA TRP A 154 2.49 -6.81 12.74
C TRP A 154 1.22 -6.26 12.08
N ALA A 155 1.01 -6.53 10.79
CA ALA A 155 -0.25 -6.23 10.11
C ALA A 155 -1.44 -6.98 10.75
N GLU A 156 -1.27 -8.27 11.07
CA GLU A 156 -2.26 -9.06 11.81
C GLU A 156 -2.54 -8.47 13.20
N GLU A 157 -1.50 -8.11 13.96
CA GLU A 157 -1.65 -7.46 15.28
C GLU A 157 -2.43 -6.14 15.19
N LEU A 158 -2.03 -5.26 14.25
CA LEU A 158 -2.71 -3.97 14.07
C LEU A 158 -4.14 -4.14 13.59
N GLN A 159 -4.46 -5.14 12.76
CA GLN A 159 -5.83 -5.42 12.35
C GLN A 159 -6.70 -5.83 13.54
N LEU A 160 -6.18 -6.68 14.44
CA LEU A 160 -6.89 -7.05 15.67
C LEU A 160 -7.15 -5.83 16.56
N ARG A 161 -6.19 -4.90 16.65
CA ARG A 161 -6.37 -3.64 17.38
C ARG A 161 -7.37 -2.71 16.70
N GLN A 162 -7.33 -2.60 15.37
CA GLN A 162 -8.31 -1.84 14.59
C GLN A 162 -9.73 -2.38 14.81
N ASP A 163 -9.89 -3.71 14.81
CA ASP A 163 -11.15 -4.39 15.09
C ASP A 163 -11.66 -4.08 16.50
N LEU A 164 -10.79 -4.14 17.50
CA LEU A 164 -11.14 -3.84 18.89
C LEU A 164 -11.54 -2.37 19.08
N LEU A 165 -10.82 -1.44 18.47
CA LEU A 165 -10.96 -0.01 18.73
C LEU A 165 -12.09 0.63 17.94
N PHE A 166 -12.35 0.18 16.70
CA PHE A 166 -13.16 0.95 15.78
C PHE A 166 -14.33 0.19 15.14
N TRP A 167 -14.41 -1.14 15.30
CA TRP A 167 -15.47 -1.92 14.64
C TRP A 167 -16.86 -1.58 15.21
N ASP A 168 -17.84 -1.40 14.33
CA ASP A 168 -19.24 -1.23 14.70
C ASP A 168 -19.99 -2.57 14.60
N ASP A 169 -20.20 -3.24 15.75
CA ASP A 169 -20.93 -4.50 15.83
C ASP A 169 -22.40 -4.41 15.40
N GLN A 170 -23.00 -3.22 15.36
CA GLN A 170 -24.40 -3.02 14.99
C GLN A 170 -24.54 -2.68 13.50
N GLY A 171 -23.73 -1.76 13.01
CA GLY A 171 -23.83 -1.22 11.65
C GLY A 171 -22.83 -1.79 10.64
N GLY A 172 -21.82 -2.55 11.07
CA GLY A 172 -20.73 -3.06 10.24
C GLY A 172 -19.75 -1.97 9.78
N GLY A 173 -18.53 -2.35 9.42
CA GLY A 173 -17.47 -1.38 9.13
C GLY A 173 -16.95 -0.69 10.39
N TYR A 174 -16.16 0.37 10.20
CA TYR A 174 -15.40 0.99 11.28
C TYR A 174 -15.76 2.47 11.46
N PHE A 175 -15.84 2.91 12.71
CA PHE A 175 -15.86 4.33 13.07
C PHE A 175 -14.52 4.98 12.78
N CYS A 176 -14.52 6.25 12.36
CA CYS A 176 -13.28 6.98 12.10
C CYS A 176 -12.44 7.19 13.37
N SER A 177 -13.07 7.23 14.53
CA SER A 177 -12.48 7.47 15.85
C SER A 177 -12.93 6.41 16.86
N ASP A 178 -12.24 6.32 17.99
CA ASP A 178 -12.64 5.45 19.09
C ASP A 178 -14.03 5.87 19.61
N PRO A 179 -15.04 4.97 19.60
CA PRO A 179 -16.38 5.29 20.06
C PRO A 179 -16.47 5.49 21.58
N SER A 180 -15.46 5.08 22.34
CA SER A 180 -15.35 5.32 23.77
C SER A 180 -14.79 6.72 24.11
N ASP A 181 -14.23 7.44 23.14
CA ASP A 181 -13.73 8.81 23.35
C ASP A 181 -14.91 9.79 23.52
N SER A 182 -15.15 10.17 24.77
CA SER A 182 -16.20 11.13 25.16
C SER A 182 -16.02 12.55 24.60
N THR A 183 -14.85 12.88 24.04
CA THR A 183 -14.60 14.18 23.40
C THR A 183 -15.14 14.24 21.97
N ILE A 184 -15.37 13.09 21.34
CA ILE A 184 -15.94 12.98 20.00
C ILE A 184 -17.47 12.91 20.08
N LEU A 185 -18.11 13.99 19.63
CA LEU A 185 -19.57 14.13 19.69
C LEU A 185 -20.30 13.25 18.66
N LEU A 186 -19.67 12.97 17.52
CA LEU A 186 -20.28 12.26 16.41
C LEU A 186 -19.37 11.12 15.97
N GLN A 187 -19.90 9.90 16.05
CA GLN A 187 -19.24 8.72 15.55
C GLN A 187 -19.58 8.56 14.07
N LEU A 188 -18.62 8.90 13.21
CA LEU A 188 -18.79 8.92 11.77
C LEU A 188 -18.09 7.72 11.12
N LYS A 189 -18.59 7.34 9.94
CA LYS A 189 -17.89 6.47 9.00
C LYS A 189 -17.76 7.25 7.69
N GLU A 190 -16.54 7.51 7.25
CA GLU A 190 -16.31 8.22 6.00
C GLU A 190 -16.83 7.40 4.80
N ASP A 191 -17.72 8.02 4.01
CA ASP A 191 -18.38 7.43 2.85
C ASP A 191 -17.95 8.07 1.51
N GLN A 192 -16.76 8.68 1.53
CA GLN A 192 -16.18 9.32 0.37
C GLN A 192 -14.64 9.24 0.39
N ASP A 193 -14.07 8.75 -0.71
CA ASP A 193 -12.65 8.88 -1.02
C ASP A 193 -12.39 10.31 -1.57
N GLY A 194 -11.32 10.95 -1.08
CA GLY A 194 -10.91 12.31 -1.44
C GLY A 194 -9.56 12.33 -2.13
N ALA A 195 -8.65 13.18 -1.65
CA ALA A 195 -7.23 13.11 -2.04
C ALA A 195 -6.59 11.79 -1.55
N GLU A 196 -7.13 11.24 -0.47
CA GLU A 196 -6.78 9.97 0.14
C GLU A 196 -8.01 9.04 0.10
N PRO A 197 -7.84 7.72 0.01
CA PRO A 197 -8.97 6.79 0.10
C PRO A 197 -9.59 6.85 1.50
N SER A 198 -10.88 6.54 1.63
CA SER A 198 -11.49 6.40 2.95
C SER A 198 -10.88 5.20 3.69
N ALA A 199 -10.71 5.31 5.00
CA ALA A 199 -10.09 4.25 5.78
C ALA A 199 -10.93 2.95 5.81
N ASN A 200 -12.26 3.05 5.66
CA ASN A 200 -13.13 1.89 5.47
C ASN A 200 -12.89 1.21 4.11
N SER A 201 -12.68 1.98 3.03
CA SER A 201 -12.33 1.44 1.70
C SER A 201 -11.06 0.58 1.78
N VAL A 202 -10.01 1.12 2.41
CA VAL A 202 -8.73 0.40 2.57
C VAL A 202 -8.87 -0.80 3.51
N SER A 203 -9.61 -0.65 4.62
CA SER A 203 -9.86 -1.73 5.57
C SER A 203 -10.58 -2.93 4.95
N ALA A 204 -11.52 -2.69 4.03
CA ALA A 204 -12.20 -3.77 3.31
C ALA A 204 -11.19 -4.63 2.51
N SER A 205 -10.23 -3.98 1.84
CA SER A 205 -9.15 -4.67 1.13
C SER A 205 -8.16 -5.35 2.08
N ASN A 206 -7.83 -4.74 3.23
CA ASN A 206 -6.92 -5.31 4.21
C ASN A 206 -7.51 -6.58 4.83
N LEU A 207 -8.76 -6.54 5.27
CA LEU A 207 -9.49 -7.70 5.80
C LEU A 207 -9.51 -8.86 4.81
N LEU A 208 -9.79 -8.56 3.53
CA LEU A 208 -9.78 -9.58 2.49
C LEU A 208 -8.39 -10.20 2.33
N ARG A 209 -7.34 -9.38 2.13
CA ARG A 209 -5.95 -9.88 1.99
C ARG A 209 -5.50 -10.68 3.21
N LEU A 210 -5.75 -10.17 4.40
CA LEU A 210 -5.42 -10.84 5.66
C LEU A 210 -6.16 -12.16 5.82
N SER A 211 -7.44 -12.25 5.45
CA SER A 211 -8.17 -13.53 5.48
C SER A 211 -7.52 -14.59 4.59
N HIS A 212 -6.93 -14.19 3.46
CA HIS A 212 -6.18 -15.09 2.59
C HIS A 212 -4.80 -15.45 3.15
N TYR A 213 -4.16 -14.57 3.93
CA TYR A 213 -2.87 -14.87 4.59
C TYR A 213 -3.01 -15.69 5.86
N THR A 214 -4.14 -15.59 6.56
CA THR A 214 -4.32 -16.22 7.87
C THR A 214 -5.31 -17.38 7.87
N GLY A 215 -6.11 -17.52 6.81
CA GLY A 215 -7.25 -18.43 6.76
C GLY A 215 -8.43 -17.98 7.64
N ASN A 216 -8.33 -16.81 8.28
CA ASN A 216 -9.34 -16.32 9.22
C ASN A 216 -10.63 -15.90 8.50
N GLN A 217 -11.64 -16.75 8.60
CA GLN A 217 -12.95 -16.51 8.00
C GLN A 217 -13.72 -15.34 8.65
N GLU A 218 -13.38 -14.96 9.88
CA GLU A 218 -14.00 -13.80 10.53
C GLU A 218 -13.66 -12.51 9.77
N TRP A 219 -12.42 -12.34 9.33
CA TRP A 219 -12.04 -11.17 8.53
C TRP A 219 -12.68 -11.15 7.16
N LEU A 220 -12.86 -12.33 6.53
CA LEU A 220 -13.64 -12.42 5.29
C LEU A 220 -15.09 -11.95 5.52
N GLN A 221 -15.72 -12.37 6.63
CA GLN A 221 -17.07 -11.96 6.99
C GLN A 221 -17.15 -10.47 7.34
N LYS A 222 -16.19 -9.93 8.09
CA LYS A 222 -16.11 -8.49 8.39
C LYS A 222 -15.95 -7.68 7.10
N SER A 223 -15.17 -8.13 6.13
CA SER A 223 -15.06 -7.45 4.83
C SER A 223 -16.42 -7.41 4.12
N GLN A 224 -17.19 -8.51 4.13
CA GLN A 224 -18.55 -8.55 3.57
C GLN A 224 -19.52 -7.62 4.32
N GLN A 225 -19.47 -7.60 5.65
CA GLN A 225 -20.31 -6.74 6.48
C GLN A 225 -19.99 -5.26 6.23
N LEU A 226 -18.71 -4.90 6.14
CA LEU A 226 -18.27 -3.55 5.80
C LEU A 226 -18.80 -3.15 4.42
N LEU A 227 -18.56 -3.96 3.38
CA LEU A 227 -19.07 -3.66 2.03
C LEU A 227 -20.60 -3.54 1.99
N THR A 228 -21.31 -4.33 2.80
CA THR A 228 -22.76 -4.26 2.95
C THR A 228 -23.20 -2.95 3.60
N ALA A 229 -22.50 -2.47 4.62
CA ALA A 229 -22.79 -1.21 5.31
C ALA A 229 -22.74 0.01 4.37
N PHE A 230 -21.90 -0.04 3.32
CA PHE A 230 -21.77 1.01 2.31
C PHE A 230 -22.54 0.73 1.01
N SER A 231 -23.36 -0.32 0.97
CA SER A 231 -24.04 -0.77 -0.27
C SER A 231 -24.95 0.28 -0.90
N ASP A 232 -25.71 1.07 -0.11
CA ASP A 232 -26.56 2.14 -0.64
C ASP A 232 -25.71 3.25 -1.31
N ARG A 233 -24.58 3.61 -0.69
CA ARG A 233 -23.63 4.59 -1.24
C ARG A 233 -23.01 4.08 -2.55
N LEU A 234 -22.55 2.83 -2.57
CA LEU A 234 -21.97 2.19 -3.76
C LEU A 234 -22.99 2.07 -4.90
N ALA A 235 -24.27 1.79 -4.59
CA ALA A 235 -25.32 1.69 -5.58
C ALA A 235 -25.70 3.05 -6.18
N ARG A 236 -25.68 4.14 -5.39
CA ARG A 236 -26.10 5.48 -5.83
C ARG A 236 -24.97 6.29 -6.43
N VAL A 237 -23.79 6.27 -5.82
CA VAL A 237 -22.65 7.15 -6.14
C VAL A 237 -21.32 6.36 -6.04
N PRO A 238 -21.10 5.33 -6.88
CA PRO A 238 -19.88 4.50 -6.81
C PRO A 238 -18.59 5.31 -7.01
N ILE A 239 -18.66 6.41 -7.78
CA ILE A 239 -17.52 7.31 -8.00
C ILE A 239 -17.04 8.04 -6.74
N ALA A 240 -17.87 8.07 -5.68
CA ALA A 240 -17.45 8.62 -4.39
C ALA A 240 -16.52 7.66 -3.63
N LEU A 241 -16.49 6.37 -3.96
CA LEU A 241 -15.73 5.35 -3.24
C LEU A 241 -14.96 4.41 -4.20
N PRO A 242 -14.12 4.92 -5.12
CA PRO A 242 -13.37 4.09 -6.07
C PRO A 242 -12.53 2.98 -5.41
N GLU A 243 -11.93 3.23 -4.23
CA GLU A 243 -11.14 2.21 -3.53
C GLU A 243 -12.04 1.12 -2.94
N MET A 244 -13.22 1.47 -2.44
CA MET A 244 -14.18 0.48 -1.97
C MET A 244 -14.79 -0.32 -3.12
N VAL A 245 -15.00 0.31 -4.30
CA VAL A 245 -15.39 -0.41 -5.52
C VAL A 245 -14.32 -1.44 -5.89
N ARG A 246 -13.03 -1.09 -5.78
CA ARG A 246 -11.92 -2.04 -5.98
C ARG A 246 -12.00 -3.20 -5.00
N ALA A 247 -12.27 -2.94 -3.72
CA ALA A 247 -12.44 -3.99 -2.71
C ALA A 247 -13.68 -4.87 -2.99
N LEU A 248 -14.80 -4.29 -3.41
CA LEU A 248 -15.99 -5.01 -3.81
C LEU A 248 -15.73 -5.93 -5.02
N MET A 249 -14.99 -5.44 -6.02
CA MET A 249 -14.59 -6.25 -7.16
C MET A 249 -13.68 -7.40 -6.72
N ALA A 250 -12.71 -7.15 -5.84
CA ALA A 250 -11.85 -8.18 -5.27
C ALA A 250 -12.66 -9.25 -4.50
N GLN A 251 -13.68 -8.83 -3.76
CA GLN A 251 -14.59 -9.72 -3.04
C GLN A 251 -15.39 -10.60 -4.01
N HIS A 252 -15.82 -10.05 -5.14
CA HIS A 252 -16.65 -10.74 -6.12
C HIS A 252 -15.85 -11.69 -7.02
N TYR A 253 -14.69 -11.24 -7.50
CA TYR A 253 -13.80 -12.02 -8.38
C TYR A 253 -12.81 -12.90 -7.61
N THR A 254 -12.83 -12.84 -6.27
CA THR A 254 -11.87 -13.44 -5.33
C THR A 254 -10.41 -13.01 -5.55
N LEU A 255 -9.56 -13.19 -4.54
CA LEU A 255 -8.12 -12.96 -4.71
C LEU A 255 -7.43 -14.20 -5.30
N LYS A 256 -6.59 -13.99 -6.30
CA LYS A 256 -5.61 -15.00 -6.74
C LYS A 256 -4.55 -15.17 -5.66
N GLN A 257 -4.45 -16.37 -5.11
CA GLN A 257 -3.38 -16.74 -4.18
C GLN A 257 -2.22 -17.29 -4.99
N ILE A 258 -1.12 -16.54 -5.03
CA ILE A 258 0.10 -16.94 -5.73
C ILE A 258 1.08 -17.41 -4.66
N VAL A 259 1.37 -18.70 -4.63
CA VAL A 259 2.33 -19.29 -3.69
C VAL A 259 3.57 -19.70 -4.48
N ILE A 260 4.73 -19.18 -4.11
CA ILE A 260 6.02 -19.62 -4.64
C ILE A 260 6.72 -20.43 -3.56
N CYS A 261 7.11 -21.66 -3.90
CA CYS A 261 7.91 -22.54 -3.07
C CYS A 261 9.36 -22.44 -3.52
N GLY A 262 10.26 -21.91 -2.68
CA GLY A 262 11.67 -21.72 -3.00
C GLY A 262 12.39 -20.79 -2.03
N GLN A 263 13.71 -20.72 -2.12
CA GLN A 263 14.50 -19.79 -1.30
C GLN A 263 14.51 -18.39 -1.93
N ARG A 264 14.38 -17.34 -1.11
CA ARG A 264 14.24 -15.95 -1.57
C ARG A 264 15.37 -15.48 -2.49
N ASP A 265 16.58 -15.92 -2.19
CA ASP A 265 17.82 -15.47 -2.84
C ASP A 265 18.21 -16.34 -4.04
N ASP A 266 17.47 -17.43 -4.31
CA ASP A 266 17.72 -18.28 -5.47
C ASP A 266 17.22 -17.61 -6.76
N SER A 267 17.98 -17.81 -7.85
CA SER A 267 17.73 -17.13 -9.13
C SER A 267 16.40 -17.54 -9.80
N ASP A 268 15.96 -18.78 -9.60
CA ASP A 268 14.69 -19.29 -10.12
C ASP A 268 13.50 -18.70 -9.37
N THR A 269 13.55 -18.61 -8.03
CA THR A 269 12.59 -17.88 -7.20
C THR A 269 12.50 -16.42 -7.62
N ALA A 270 13.64 -15.75 -7.81
CA ALA A 270 13.69 -14.36 -8.28
C ALA A 270 13.04 -14.20 -9.66
N GLY A 271 13.22 -15.17 -10.56
CA GLY A 271 12.57 -15.19 -11.87
C GLY A 271 11.05 -15.27 -11.80
N LEU A 272 10.51 -16.15 -10.94
CA LEU A 272 9.06 -16.27 -10.73
C LEU A 272 8.48 -15.01 -10.07
N LEU A 273 9.16 -14.46 -9.07
CA LEU A 273 8.76 -13.21 -8.42
C LEU A 273 8.73 -12.03 -9.38
N ALA A 274 9.75 -11.91 -10.24
CA ALA A 274 9.80 -10.88 -11.27
C ALA A 274 8.65 -11.02 -12.28
N ALA A 275 8.28 -12.26 -12.65
CA ALA A 275 7.13 -12.49 -13.51
C ALA A 275 5.82 -11.97 -12.90
N VAL A 276 5.58 -12.25 -11.60
CA VAL A 276 4.41 -11.74 -10.89
C VAL A 276 4.44 -10.21 -10.80
N ASN A 277 5.56 -9.61 -10.40
CA ASN A 277 5.69 -8.17 -10.19
C ASN A 277 5.65 -7.37 -11.50
N SER A 278 5.95 -7.99 -12.65
CA SER A 278 5.85 -7.36 -13.97
C SER A 278 4.42 -7.22 -14.50
N LEU A 279 3.43 -7.76 -13.78
CA LEU A 279 2.02 -7.74 -14.18
C LEU A 279 1.19 -6.86 -13.23
N TYR A 280 0.22 -6.14 -13.80
CA TYR A 280 -0.80 -5.48 -13.01
C TYR A 280 -1.89 -6.49 -12.62
N LEU A 281 -1.80 -6.99 -11.39
CA LEU A 281 -2.74 -7.95 -10.80
C LEU A 281 -3.43 -7.30 -9.59
N PRO A 282 -4.58 -6.61 -9.78
CA PRO A 282 -5.21 -5.85 -8.71
C PRO A 282 -5.82 -6.71 -7.60
N PHE A 283 -6.10 -7.99 -7.88
CA PHE A 283 -6.75 -8.95 -6.98
C PHE A 283 -5.84 -10.16 -6.73
N LYS A 284 -4.74 -9.94 -6.00
CA LYS A 284 -3.83 -11.02 -5.60
C LYS A 284 -3.41 -10.93 -4.14
N VAL A 285 -2.95 -12.06 -3.63
CA VAL A 285 -1.96 -12.15 -2.54
C VAL A 285 -0.77 -12.96 -3.04
N LEU A 286 0.43 -12.64 -2.56
CA LEU A 286 1.66 -13.29 -2.96
C LEU A 286 2.37 -13.83 -1.72
N MET A 287 2.68 -15.12 -1.73
CA MET A 287 3.33 -15.82 -0.63
C MET A 287 4.60 -16.49 -1.14
N LEU A 288 5.65 -16.43 -0.32
CA LEU A 288 6.86 -17.20 -0.51
C LEU A 288 6.99 -18.15 0.66
N THR A 289 7.21 -19.43 0.39
CA THR A 289 7.45 -20.44 1.40
C THR A 289 8.70 -21.23 1.05
N ASP A 290 9.50 -21.54 2.07
CA ASP A 290 10.65 -22.45 1.98
C ASP A 290 10.24 -23.92 2.23
N GLY A 291 8.93 -24.19 2.41
CA GLY A 291 8.39 -25.50 2.75
C GLY A 291 8.54 -25.87 4.23
N SER A 292 9.05 -24.97 5.09
CA SER A 292 9.17 -25.22 6.52
C SER A 292 7.79 -25.23 7.20
N PRO A 293 7.37 -26.35 7.81
CA PRO A 293 6.10 -26.44 8.53
C PRO A 293 6.02 -25.49 9.74
N GLU A 294 7.18 -25.04 10.24
CA GLU A 294 7.28 -24.13 11.38
C GLU A 294 7.16 -22.66 10.97
N SER A 295 7.15 -22.34 9.67
CA SER A 295 7.01 -20.96 9.19
C SER A 295 5.68 -20.34 9.60
N PHE A 296 5.67 -19.03 9.84
CA PHE A 296 4.47 -18.29 10.22
C PHE A 296 3.28 -18.53 9.27
N LEU A 297 3.55 -18.55 7.95
CA LEU A 297 2.53 -18.82 6.94
C LEU A 297 1.99 -20.25 7.03
N CYS A 298 2.84 -21.27 7.22
CA CYS A 298 2.38 -22.66 7.36
C CYS A 298 1.57 -22.88 8.65
N GLN A 299 1.89 -22.18 9.74
CA GLN A 299 1.10 -22.22 10.98
C GLN A 299 -0.31 -21.66 10.78
N ARG A 300 -0.46 -20.63 9.94
CA ARG A 300 -1.75 -20.01 9.62
C ARG A 300 -2.50 -20.76 8.53
N LEU A 301 -1.79 -21.24 7.52
CA LEU A 301 -2.32 -21.95 6.36
C LEU A 301 -1.63 -23.31 6.24
N PRO A 302 -2.11 -24.35 6.96
CA PRO A 302 -1.50 -25.67 6.95
C PRO A 302 -1.37 -26.30 5.56
N VAL A 303 -2.25 -25.93 4.61
CA VAL A 303 -2.18 -26.39 3.21
C VAL A 303 -0.85 -26.05 2.53
N LEU A 304 -0.18 -24.97 2.92
CA LEU A 304 1.11 -24.58 2.35
C LEU A 304 2.21 -25.60 2.63
N SER A 305 2.11 -26.37 3.72
CA SER A 305 3.07 -27.45 4.03
C SER A 305 3.01 -28.61 3.04
N SER A 306 1.96 -28.68 2.23
CA SER A 306 1.79 -29.67 1.15
C SER A 306 2.23 -29.16 -0.23
N MET A 307 2.75 -27.94 -0.32
CA MET A 307 3.32 -27.35 -1.53
C MET A 307 4.84 -27.37 -1.44
N PHE A 308 5.52 -27.73 -2.53
CA PHE A 308 6.96 -27.95 -2.53
C PHE A 308 7.60 -27.66 -3.88
N GLN A 309 8.91 -27.41 -3.84
CA GLN A 309 9.76 -27.33 -5.03
C GLN A 309 9.68 -28.63 -5.83
N LEU A 310 9.58 -28.52 -7.16
CA LEU A 310 9.59 -29.66 -8.07
C LEU A 310 11.01 -29.89 -8.55
N ASP A 311 11.52 -31.11 -8.35
CA ASP A 311 12.89 -31.48 -8.73
C ASP A 311 13.97 -30.52 -8.19
N GLY A 312 13.71 -29.89 -7.03
CA GLY A 312 14.60 -28.92 -6.39
C GLY A 312 14.59 -27.52 -7.01
N VAL A 313 13.68 -27.24 -7.95
CA VAL A 313 13.49 -25.93 -8.59
C VAL A 313 12.33 -25.18 -7.94
N ALA A 314 12.42 -23.86 -7.86
CA ALA A 314 11.33 -23.01 -7.40
C ALA A 314 10.05 -23.26 -8.20
N THR A 315 8.94 -23.40 -7.48
CA THR A 315 7.64 -23.77 -8.06
C THR A 315 6.58 -22.77 -7.65
N ALA A 316 5.80 -22.26 -8.60
CA ALA A 316 4.64 -21.44 -8.33
C ALA A 316 3.33 -22.25 -8.45
N HIS A 317 2.43 -21.98 -7.52
CA HIS A 317 1.04 -22.45 -7.51
C HIS A 317 0.12 -21.23 -7.55
N VAL A 318 -0.85 -21.21 -8.47
CA VAL A 318 -1.87 -20.16 -8.54
C VAL A 318 -3.20 -20.78 -8.15
N CYS A 319 -3.73 -20.34 -7.01
CA CYS A 319 -4.99 -20.84 -6.47
C CYS A 319 -6.07 -19.77 -6.48
N GLN A 320 -7.29 -20.16 -6.85
CA GLN A 320 -8.49 -19.33 -6.89
C GLN A 320 -9.70 -20.20 -6.56
N ASP A 321 -10.61 -19.73 -5.70
CA ASP A 321 -11.83 -20.45 -5.30
C ASP A 321 -11.58 -21.92 -4.91
N PHE A 322 -10.63 -22.13 -3.99
CA PHE A 322 -10.23 -23.44 -3.47
C PHE A 322 -9.67 -24.42 -4.52
N THR A 323 -9.38 -23.93 -5.73
CA THR A 323 -8.79 -24.72 -6.82
C THR A 323 -7.41 -24.16 -7.14
N CYS A 324 -6.40 -25.01 -7.20
CA CYS A 324 -5.05 -24.63 -7.61
C CYS A 324 -4.75 -25.12 -9.03
N SER A 325 -3.99 -24.32 -9.77
CA SER A 325 -3.40 -24.72 -11.05
C SER A 325 -2.44 -25.90 -10.88
N LEU A 326 -2.03 -26.48 -12.01
CA LEU A 326 -0.80 -27.29 -12.01
C LEU A 326 0.39 -26.42 -11.58
N PRO A 327 1.36 -27.00 -10.85
CA PRO A 327 2.60 -26.31 -10.48
C PRO A 327 3.39 -25.89 -11.73
N VAL A 328 3.92 -24.68 -11.72
CA VAL A 328 4.72 -24.13 -12.82
C VAL A 328 6.09 -23.67 -12.30
N THR A 329 7.15 -23.98 -13.04
CA THR A 329 8.53 -23.59 -12.71
C THR A 329 9.10 -22.57 -13.69
N ASP A 330 8.46 -22.38 -14.85
CA ASP A 330 8.87 -21.42 -15.87
C ASP A 330 8.17 -20.05 -15.67
N PRO A 331 8.93 -18.93 -15.60
CA PRO A 331 8.36 -17.60 -15.45
C PRO A 331 7.40 -17.15 -16.56
N GLN A 332 7.59 -17.58 -17.81
CA GLN A 332 6.68 -17.22 -18.91
C GLN A 332 5.37 -18.01 -18.83
N GLU A 333 5.45 -19.29 -18.43
CA GLU A 333 4.26 -20.08 -18.16
C GLU A 333 3.44 -19.49 -17.00
N LEU A 334 4.10 -19.10 -15.91
CA LEU A 334 3.45 -18.38 -14.81
C LEU A 334 2.79 -17.09 -15.28
N ARG A 335 3.48 -16.29 -16.10
CA ARG A 335 2.91 -15.06 -16.68
C ARG A 335 1.65 -15.33 -17.48
N ARG A 336 1.65 -16.37 -18.32
CA ARG A 336 0.49 -16.77 -19.13
C ARG A 336 -0.67 -17.20 -18.22
N LEU A 337 -0.41 -18.05 -17.24
CA LEU A 337 -1.40 -18.53 -16.28
C LEU A 337 -2.08 -17.36 -15.52
N LEU A 338 -1.30 -16.35 -15.13
CA LEU A 338 -1.83 -15.18 -14.41
C LEU A 338 -2.71 -14.29 -15.28
N LEU A 339 -2.47 -14.24 -16.60
CA LEU A 339 -3.22 -13.44 -17.58
C LEU A 339 -4.46 -14.18 -18.13
N ASP A 340 -4.38 -15.49 -18.38
CA ASP A 340 -5.46 -16.26 -19.01
C ASP A 340 -6.71 -16.35 -18.11
N GLY A 341 -6.54 -16.27 -16.78
CA GLY A 341 -7.67 -16.16 -15.84
C GLY A 341 -8.34 -14.78 -15.80
N ALA A 342 -8.03 -13.86 -16.71
CA ALA A 342 -8.65 -12.53 -16.80
C ALA A 342 -9.62 -12.38 -17.98
N THR A 343 -9.78 -13.40 -18.83
CA THR A 343 -10.54 -13.31 -20.09
C THR A 343 -11.87 -14.07 -20.12
N ASP A 344 -12.21 -14.83 -19.08
CA ASP A 344 -13.42 -15.67 -19.05
C ASP A 344 -14.49 -15.18 -18.03
N SER A 345 -14.70 -13.88 -17.91
CA SER A 345 -15.87 -13.32 -17.19
C SER A 345 -16.61 -12.21 -17.94
#